data_AF-A0A1Q3LAT5-F1
#
_entry.id   AF-A0A1Q3LAT5-F1
#
_cell.length_a   1.000
_cell.length_b   1.000
_cell.length_c   1.000
_cell.angle_alpha   90.00
_cell.angle_beta   90.00
_cell.angle_gamma   90.00
#
_symmetry.space_group_name_H-M   'P 1'
#
loop_
_entity.id
_entity.type
_entity.pdbx_description
1 polymer ?
#
loop_
_entity_poly.entity_id
_entity_poly.type
_entity_poly.pdbx_seq_one_letter_code
_entity_poly.pdbx_strand_id
1 'polypeptide(L)'
;MVLFKDMMIDTAYPLTVIEDRGDDRDPLTSECTYCRRADGWGVRHPIADVTVVRRWTVRSYWDPKSNQLGGGGRYEWRCTEHPYNGDSSTHAADAPQHLIPERRERCEEITLKTLCTKMTSERYEGRWLCSEHAASVVERLRIEERLRAITEGWD
;
A
#
# COMPACT_ATOMS: atom_id res chain seq x y z
N MET A 1 -11.76 6.38 6.45
CA MET A 1 -12.26 5.17 5.77
C MET A 1 -11.83 5.27 4.30
N VAL A 2 -11.66 4.15 3.60
CA VAL A 2 -11.13 4.08 2.23
C VAL A 2 -12.22 3.54 1.30
N LEU A 3 -12.41 4.18 0.15
CA LEU A 3 -13.28 3.68 -0.91
C LEU A 3 -12.52 2.73 -1.82
N PHE A 4 -13.16 1.69 -2.32
CA PHE A 4 -12.57 0.71 -3.22
C PHE A 4 -11.97 1.34 -4.48
N LYS A 5 -12.69 2.33 -5.04
CA LYS A 5 -12.23 3.06 -6.22
C LYS A 5 -10.91 3.82 -6.00
N ASP A 6 -10.62 4.17 -4.74
CA ASP A 6 -9.43 4.93 -4.33
C ASP A 6 -8.33 4.03 -3.76
N MET A 7 -8.56 2.71 -3.69
CA MET A 7 -7.51 1.78 -3.26
C MET A 7 -6.38 1.77 -4.27
N MET A 8 -5.16 1.92 -3.74
CA MET A 8 -3.93 1.71 -4.50
C MET A 8 -3.84 0.24 -4.92
N ILE A 9 -3.40 -0.01 -6.15
CA ILE A 9 -3.21 -1.38 -6.64
C ILE A 9 -2.15 -2.10 -5.78
N ASP A 10 -2.31 -3.41 -5.63
CA ASP A 10 -1.33 -4.30 -5.02
C ASP A 10 -0.89 -3.89 -3.61
N THR A 11 -1.75 -3.13 -2.93
CA THR A 11 -1.59 -2.67 -1.56
C THR A 11 -2.68 -3.32 -0.70
N ALA A 12 -2.29 -3.90 0.42
CA ALA A 12 -3.23 -4.54 1.34
C ALA A 12 -3.85 -3.52 2.29
N TYR A 13 -5.19 -3.55 2.38
CA TYR A 13 -5.97 -2.73 3.30
C TYR A 13 -6.77 -3.64 4.23
N PRO A 14 -6.84 -3.37 5.54
CA PRO A 14 -7.80 -4.06 6.42
C PRO A 14 -9.24 -3.88 5.92
N LEU A 15 -10.03 -4.94 5.85
CA LEU A 15 -11.42 -4.85 5.39
C LEU A 15 -12.27 -3.93 6.30
N THR A 16 -11.90 -3.82 7.57
CA THR A 16 -12.54 -2.94 8.55
C THR A 16 -12.47 -1.45 8.19
N VAL A 17 -11.48 -1.02 7.39
CA VAL A 17 -11.35 0.40 7.01
C VAL A 17 -11.96 0.72 5.65
N ILE A 18 -12.42 -0.30 4.92
CA ILE A 18 -13.10 -0.14 3.63
C ILE A 18 -14.58 0.20 3.85
N GLU A 19 -15.02 1.30 3.26
CA GLU A 19 -16.37 1.84 3.45
C GLU A 19 -17.42 1.18 2.56
N ASP A 20 -17.06 0.92 1.30
CA ASP A 20 -17.98 0.50 0.23
C ASP A 20 -17.77 -0.96 -0.17
N ARG A 21 -17.88 -1.91 0.76
CA ARG A 21 -17.60 -3.36 0.59
C ARG A 21 -18.35 -4.10 -0.55
N GLY A 22 -19.15 -3.39 -1.34
CA GLY A 22 -19.83 -3.88 -2.53
C GLY A 22 -20.84 -4.97 -2.20
N ASP A 23 -20.66 -6.17 -2.77
CA ASP A 23 -21.57 -7.30 -2.58
C ASP A 23 -21.29 -8.09 -1.29
N ASP A 24 -20.13 -7.93 -0.66
CA ASP A 24 -19.84 -8.54 0.64
C ASP A 24 -20.35 -7.63 1.77
N ARG A 25 -21.67 -7.70 1.98
CA ARG A 25 -22.41 -6.82 2.89
C ARG A 25 -22.51 -7.34 4.32
N ASP A 26 -21.95 -8.51 4.61
CA ASP A 26 -22.00 -9.03 5.97
C ASP A 26 -21.12 -8.16 6.89
N PRO A 27 -21.69 -7.63 7.99
CA PRO A 27 -20.99 -6.69 8.85
C PRO A 27 -19.93 -7.36 9.74
N LEU A 28 -19.96 -8.68 9.90
CA LEU A 28 -19.15 -9.43 10.86
C LEU A 28 -18.14 -10.35 10.20
N THR A 29 -18.45 -10.87 9.03
CA THR A 29 -17.64 -11.89 8.37
C THR A 29 -17.46 -11.62 6.87
N SER A 30 -16.36 -12.10 6.30
CA SER A 30 -16.03 -12.00 4.89
C SER A 30 -15.35 -13.27 4.40
N GLU A 31 -15.53 -13.60 3.12
CA GLU A 31 -14.91 -14.80 2.54
C GLU A 31 -13.52 -14.51 2.03
N CYS A 32 -12.57 -15.40 2.34
CA CYS A 32 -11.28 -15.38 1.68
C CYS A 32 -11.44 -15.93 0.25
N THR A 33 -10.93 -15.21 -0.75
CA THR A 33 -10.97 -15.61 -2.16
C THR A 33 -10.32 -16.98 -2.43
N TYR A 34 -9.46 -17.45 -1.52
CA TYR A 34 -8.66 -18.67 -1.67
C TYR A 34 -9.14 -19.83 -0.81
N CYS A 35 -9.91 -19.58 0.25
CA CYS A 35 -10.40 -20.63 1.15
C CYS A 35 -11.55 -21.42 0.51
N ARG A 36 -11.30 -22.13 -0.60
CA ARG A 36 -12.33 -22.84 -1.37
C ARG A 36 -12.90 -24.02 -0.59
N ARG A 37 -14.24 -24.12 -0.49
CA ARG A 37 -14.93 -25.34 -0.06
C ARG A 37 -15.45 -26.15 -1.25
N ALA A 38 -15.82 -27.40 -1.00
CA ALA A 38 -16.31 -28.34 -2.01
C ALA A 38 -17.64 -27.91 -2.67
N ASP A 39 -18.41 -27.03 -2.03
CA ASP A 39 -19.70 -26.48 -2.46
C ASP A 39 -19.59 -25.10 -3.13
N GLY A 40 -18.36 -24.61 -3.38
CA GLY A 40 -18.09 -23.45 -4.22
C GLY A 40 -17.90 -22.12 -3.48
N TRP A 41 -18.34 -22.00 -2.22
CA TRP A 41 -18.16 -20.80 -1.41
C TRP A 41 -16.96 -20.88 -0.47
N GLY A 42 -16.44 -19.73 -0.04
CA GLY A 42 -15.27 -19.66 0.82
C GLY A 42 -15.54 -20.02 2.28
N VAL A 43 -14.50 -20.32 3.06
CA VAL A 43 -14.58 -20.18 4.53
C VAL A 43 -14.77 -18.69 4.85
N ARG A 44 -15.79 -18.38 5.66
CA ARG A 44 -16.00 -17.03 6.20
C ARG A 44 -15.09 -16.80 7.41
N HIS A 45 -14.41 -15.67 7.41
CA HIS A 45 -13.52 -15.22 8.48
C HIS A 45 -14.07 -13.92 9.08
N PRO A 46 -13.78 -13.60 10.35
CA PRO A 46 -14.10 -12.28 10.91
C PRO A 46 -13.52 -11.17 10.03
N ILE A 47 -14.26 -10.07 9.82
CA ILE A 47 -13.78 -8.95 9.00
C ILE A 47 -12.46 -8.33 9.50
N ALA A 48 -12.17 -8.46 10.80
CA ALA A 48 -10.94 -7.98 11.41
C ALA A 48 -9.71 -8.78 10.94
N ASP A 49 -9.92 -10.01 10.48
CA ASP A 49 -8.87 -10.94 10.05
C ASP A 49 -8.73 -10.99 8.52
N VAL A 50 -9.49 -10.16 7.80
CA VAL A 50 -9.49 -10.10 6.34
C VAL A 50 -8.88 -8.80 5.86
N THR A 51 -7.98 -8.91 4.90
CA THR A 51 -7.44 -7.78 4.12
C THR A 51 -7.94 -7.85 2.69
N VAL A 52 -8.08 -6.69 2.06
CA VAL A 52 -8.44 -6.56 0.65
C VAL A 52 -7.26 -6.02 -0.13
N VAL A 53 -7.02 -6.62 -1.29
CA VAL A 53 -6.03 -6.16 -2.27
C VAL A 53 -6.73 -5.94 -3.60
N ARG A 54 -6.45 -4.81 -4.24
CA ARG A 54 -6.94 -4.51 -5.59
C ARG A 54 -5.87 -4.89 -6.61
N ARG A 55 -6.18 -5.86 -7.47
CA ARG A 55 -5.27 -6.39 -8.50
C ARG A 55 -5.61 -5.79 -9.86
N TRP A 56 -4.62 -5.28 -10.57
CA TRP A 56 -4.81 -4.86 -11.96
C TRP A 56 -4.70 -6.05 -12.91
N THR A 57 -5.52 -6.07 -13.96
CA THR A 57 -5.56 -7.17 -14.94
C THR A 57 -5.66 -6.61 -16.35
N VAL A 58 -5.46 -7.47 -17.37
CA VAL A 58 -5.61 -7.09 -18.78
C VAL A 58 -7.01 -6.54 -19.14
N ARG A 59 -8.04 -6.82 -18.33
CA ARG A 59 -9.41 -6.33 -18.55
C ARG A 59 -9.77 -5.12 -17.70
N SER A 60 -8.85 -4.63 -16.88
CA SER A 60 -9.07 -3.53 -15.96
C SER A 60 -9.01 -2.20 -16.71
N TYR A 61 -9.94 -1.31 -16.39
CA TYR A 61 -10.01 0.05 -16.91
C TYR A 61 -10.47 1.01 -15.81
N TRP A 62 -9.98 2.25 -15.84
CA TRP A 62 -10.42 3.24 -14.86
C TRP A 62 -11.62 4.04 -15.39
N ASP A 63 -12.72 4.00 -14.64
CA ASP A 63 -13.85 4.92 -14.82
C ASP A 63 -14.09 5.66 -13.50
N PRO A 64 -13.79 6.98 -13.42
CA PRO A 64 -13.95 7.76 -12.20
C PRO A 64 -15.40 7.92 -11.73
N LYS A 65 -16.39 7.61 -12.59
CA LYS A 65 -17.82 7.68 -12.26
C LYS A 65 -18.40 6.32 -11.88
N SER A 66 -17.65 5.23 -12.09
CA SER A 66 -18.10 3.89 -11.78
C SER A 66 -17.79 3.53 -10.33
N ASN A 67 -18.83 3.21 -9.57
CA ASN A 67 -18.71 2.54 -8.27
C ASN A 67 -18.68 1.00 -8.41
N GLN A 68 -18.46 0.47 -9.62
CA GLN A 68 -18.50 -0.98 -9.84
C GLN A 68 -17.16 -1.65 -9.55
N LEU A 69 -17.23 -2.80 -8.86
CA LEU A 69 -16.07 -3.62 -8.51
C LEU A 69 -15.35 -4.26 -9.72
N GLY A 70 -15.91 -4.17 -10.93
CA GLY A 70 -15.35 -4.79 -12.13
C GLY A 70 -14.54 -3.88 -13.05
N GLY A 71 -14.63 -2.55 -12.88
CA GLY A 71 -13.99 -1.58 -13.77
C GLY A 71 -12.49 -1.53 -13.53
N GLY A 72 -12.06 -1.02 -12.38
CA GLY A 72 -10.66 -0.71 -12.14
C GLY A 72 -9.86 -1.80 -11.44
N GLY A 73 -10.03 -3.08 -11.76
CA GLY A 73 -9.26 -4.15 -11.11
C GLY A 73 -10.12 -5.19 -10.42
N ARG A 74 -9.53 -6.36 -10.14
CA ARG A 74 -10.15 -7.44 -9.37
C ARG A 74 -9.79 -7.29 -7.90
N TYR A 75 -10.76 -7.43 -7.00
CA TYR A 75 -10.50 -7.50 -5.57
C TYR A 75 -10.18 -8.93 -5.13
N GLU A 76 -9.17 -9.06 -4.29
CA GLU A 76 -8.81 -10.29 -3.60
C GLU A 76 -8.93 -10.08 -2.10
N TRP A 77 -9.74 -10.93 -1.47
CA TRP A 77 -9.92 -10.96 -0.02
C TRP A 77 -9.02 -12.05 0.56
N ARG A 78 -8.20 -11.67 1.54
CA ARG A 78 -7.11 -12.48 2.09
C ARG A 78 -7.29 -12.63 3.59
N CYS A 79 -7.50 -13.85 4.06
CA CYS A 79 -7.47 -14.16 5.49
C CYS A 79 -6.04 -14.30 6.00
N THR A 80 -5.90 -14.42 7.33
CA THR A 80 -4.62 -14.62 8.02
C THR A 80 -3.85 -15.87 7.57
N GLU A 81 -4.55 -16.92 7.13
CA GLU A 81 -3.93 -18.15 6.61
C GLU A 81 -3.43 -18.01 5.16
N HIS A 82 -4.01 -17.07 4.40
CA HIS A 82 -3.65 -16.81 3.01
C HIS A 82 -3.25 -15.34 2.81
N PRO A 83 -2.18 -14.87 3.50
CA PRO A 83 -1.80 -13.47 3.48
C PRO A 83 -1.36 -13.05 2.08
N TYR A 84 -1.56 -11.76 1.77
CA TYR A 84 -0.93 -11.17 0.60
C TYR A 84 0.58 -11.06 0.81
N ASN A 85 1.35 -11.56 -0.14
CA ASN A 85 2.81 -11.64 -0.08
C ASN A 85 3.53 -10.42 -0.68
N GLY A 86 2.80 -9.44 -1.21
CA GLY A 86 3.38 -8.25 -1.83
C GLY A 86 3.69 -8.39 -3.33
N ASP A 87 3.29 -9.49 -3.98
CA ASP A 87 3.55 -9.70 -5.39
C ASP A 87 2.78 -8.69 -6.25
N SER A 88 3.47 -7.89 -7.05
CA SER A 88 2.81 -6.97 -7.98
C SER A 88 1.95 -7.71 -9.02
N SER A 89 0.84 -7.11 -9.44
CA SER A 89 0.04 -7.60 -10.55
C SER A 89 0.80 -7.42 -11.87
N THR A 90 0.67 -8.39 -12.77
CA THR A 90 1.41 -8.39 -14.06
C THR A 90 1.10 -7.15 -14.92
N HIS A 91 -0.07 -6.56 -14.72
CA HIS A 91 -0.55 -5.37 -15.42
C HIS A 91 -0.51 -4.10 -14.56
N ALA A 92 0.22 -4.10 -13.44
CA ALA A 92 0.27 -2.94 -12.53
C ALA A 92 0.69 -1.63 -13.24
N ALA A 93 1.57 -1.74 -14.24
CA ALA A 93 2.03 -0.58 -15.02
C ALA A 93 0.95 0.04 -15.92
N ASP A 94 -0.14 -0.69 -16.21
CA ASP A 94 -1.26 -0.21 -17.03
C ASP A 94 -2.29 0.58 -16.19
N ALA A 95 -2.11 0.63 -14.86
CA ALA A 95 -3.01 1.35 -13.97
C ALA A 95 -2.80 2.88 -14.06
N PRO A 96 -3.84 3.69 -13.81
CA PRO A 96 -3.70 5.12 -13.65
C PRO A 96 -2.66 5.47 -12.57
N GLN A 97 -1.85 6.49 -12.83
CA GLN A 97 -0.75 6.87 -11.94
C GLN A 97 -1.19 7.12 -10.48
N HIS A 98 -2.37 7.71 -10.27
CA HIS A 98 -2.89 7.98 -8.92
C HIS A 98 -3.33 6.73 -8.14
N LEU A 99 -3.40 5.56 -8.80
CA LEU A 99 -3.70 4.27 -8.16
C LEU A 99 -2.44 3.43 -7.97
N ILE A 100 -1.30 3.80 -8.55
CA ILE A 100 -0.03 3.09 -8.39
C ILE A 100 0.60 3.52 -7.06
N PRO A 101 0.85 2.60 -6.11
CA PRO A 101 1.41 2.97 -4.81
C PRO A 101 2.75 3.68 -5.00
N GLU A 102 3.04 4.62 -4.11
CA GLU A 102 4.37 5.23 -4.08
C GLU A 102 5.44 4.14 -4.01
N ARG A 103 6.41 4.22 -4.93
CA ARG A 103 7.53 3.29 -4.95
C ARG A 103 8.26 3.42 -3.61
N ARG A 104 8.33 2.31 -2.89
CA ARG A 104 9.13 2.18 -1.68
C ARG A 104 10.34 1.31 -1.97
N GLU A 105 11.48 1.74 -1.48
CA GLU A 105 12.73 1.00 -1.53
C GLU A 105 13.11 0.53 -0.13
N ARG A 106 13.95 -0.50 -0.05
CA ARG A 106 14.50 -0.92 1.24
C ARG A 106 15.45 0.16 1.74
N CYS A 107 15.38 0.45 3.03
CA CYS A 107 16.34 1.33 3.66
C CYS A 107 17.76 0.78 3.50
N GLU A 108 18.65 1.61 2.96
CA GLU A 108 20.03 1.31 2.62
C GLU A 108 20.98 1.45 3.83
N GLU A 109 20.45 1.66 5.04
CA GLU A 109 21.29 1.81 6.24
C GLU A 109 21.70 0.45 6.80
N ILE A 110 22.97 0.36 7.21
CA ILE A 110 23.58 -0.84 7.75
C ILE A 110 24.01 -0.55 9.20
N THR A 111 23.29 -1.12 10.16
CA THR A 111 23.67 -1.05 11.58
C THR A 111 24.22 -2.39 12.03
N LEU A 112 25.42 -2.40 12.62
CA LEU A 112 26.07 -3.62 13.13
C LEU A 112 26.10 -4.78 12.10
N LYS A 113 26.48 -4.46 10.85
CA LYS A 113 26.52 -5.40 9.70
C LYS A 113 25.17 -5.97 9.26
N THR A 114 24.05 -5.45 9.79
CA THR A 114 22.70 -5.85 9.38
C THR A 114 22.05 -4.74 8.58
N LEU A 115 21.55 -5.07 7.39
CA LEU A 115 20.78 -4.14 6.56
C LEU A 115 19.41 -3.91 7.19
N CYS A 116 18.97 -2.65 7.25
CA CYS A 116 17.63 -2.31 7.68
C CYS A 116 16.58 -3.00 6.78
N THR A 117 15.57 -3.60 7.40
CA THR A 117 14.47 -4.26 6.68
C THR A 117 13.27 -3.33 6.43
N LYS A 118 13.30 -2.11 6.97
CA LYS A 118 12.23 -1.13 6.77
C LYS A 118 12.21 -0.64 5.32
N MET A 119 11.00 -0.46 4.80
CA MET A 119 10.77 0.16 3.49
C MET A 119 10.61 1.68 3.67
N THR A 120 11.03 2.45 2.68
CA THR A 120 10.94 3.92 2.66
C THR A 120 10.61 4.43 1.26
N SER A 121 9.81 5.49 1.15
CA SER A 121 9.60 6.24 -0.10
C SER A 121 10.47 7.49 -0.19
N GLU A 122 11.35 7.73 0.78
CA GLU A 122 12.13 8.95 0.88
C GLU A 122 13.61 8.72 0.51
N ARG A 123 14.16 9.65 -0.27
CA ARG A 123 15.60 9.72 -0.57
C ARG A 123 16.24 10.89 0.15
N TYR A 124 17.32 10.60 0.86
CA TYR A 124 18.16 11.58 1.54
C TYR A 124 19.57 11.45 0.99
N GLU A 125 20.09 12.52 0.39
CA GLU A 125 21.46 12.57 -0.16
C GLU A 125 21.78 11.41 -1.13
N GLY A 126 20.80 11.07 -1.97
CA GLY A 126 20.94 9.98 -2.93
C GLY A 126 20.71 8.57 -2.37
N ARG A 127 20.56 8.42 -1.05
CA ARG A 127 20.30 7.13 -0.38
C ARG A 127 18.84 6.97 0.03
N TRP A 128 18.34 5.75 0.03
CA TRP A 128 17.00 5.43 0.56
C TRP A 128 17.09 5.19 2.06
N LEU A 129 16.59 6.11 2.88
CA LEU A 129 16.65 6.00 4.35
C LEU A 129 15.23 5.98 4.93
N CYS A 130 14.97 5.07 5.88
CA CYS A 130 13.72 5.11 6.64
C CYS A 130 13.76 6.26 7.65
N SER A 131 12.60 6.66 8.20
CA SER A 131 12.48 7.81 9.10
C SER A 131 13.44 7.79 10.29
N GLU A 132 13.75 6.61 10.81
CA GLU A 132 14.70 6.43 11.92
C GLU A 132 16.15 6.71 11.49
N HIS A 133 16.57 6.15 10.36
CA HIS A 133 17.94 6.31 9.85
C HIS A 133 18.16 7.65 9.13
N ALA A 134 17.09 8.30 8.68
CA ALA A 134 17.14 9.65 8.11
C ALA A 134 17.26 10.73 9.19
N ALA A 135 16.97 10.44 10.46
CA ALA A 135 16.82 11.46 11.51
C ALA A 135 18.05 12.37 11.66
N SER A 136 19.26 11.80 11.64
CA SER A 136 20.51 12.57 11.74
C SER A 136 20.78 13.41 10.49
N VAL A 137 20.44 12.88 9.30
CA VAL A 137 20.60 13.60 8.02
C VAL A 137 19.62 14.77 7.96
N VAL A 138 18.35 14.54 8.30
CA VAL A 138 17.31 15.57 8.36
C VAL A 138 17.71 16.69 9.31
N GLU A 139 18.19 16.35 10.51
CA GLU A 139 18.57 17.36 11.49
C GLU A 139 19.79 18.16 11.04
N ARG A 140 20.79 17.52 10.42
CA ARG A 140 21.92 18.23 9.81
C ARG A 140 21.45 19.20 8.71
N LEU A 141 20.58 18.75 7.80
CA LEU A 141 20.06 19.60 6.72
C LEU A 141 19.29 20.81 7.27
N ARG A 142 18.50 20.63 8.34
CA ARG A 142 17.83 21.74 9.03
C ARG A 142 18.80 22.74 9.65
N ILE A 143 19.89 22.27 10.26
CA ILE A 143 20.93 23.13 10.81
C ILE A 143 21.62 23.91 9.69
N GLU A 144 21.98 23.25 8.60
CA GLU A 144 22.61 23.87 7.43
C GLU A 144 21.72 24.95 6.79
N GLU A 145 20.42 24.69 6.67
CA GLU A 145 19.44 25.65 6.16
C GLU A 145 19.33 26.89 7.07
N ARG A 146 19.26 26.68 8.40
CA ARG A 146 19.26 27.78 9.37
C ARG A 146 20.54 28.61 9.30
N LEU A 147 21.70 27.96 9.20
CA LEU A 147 22.98 28.64 9.06
C LEU A 147 23.02 29.48 7.79
N ARG A 148 22.52 28.95 6.67
CA ARG A 148 22.44 29.67 5.40
C ARG A 148 21.55 30.91 5.50
N ALA A 149 20.37 30.78 6.09
CA ALA A 149 19.44 31.90 6.29
C ALA A 149 20.05 33.02 7.17
N ILE A 150 20.86 32.66 8.16
CA ILE A 150 21.60 33.63 8.98
C ILE A 150 22.67 34.34 8.13
N THR A 151 23.44 33.61 7.33
CA THR A 151 24.50 34.22 6.50
C THR A 151 23.96 35.08 5.36
N GLU A 152 22.82 34.72 4.76
CA GLU A 152 22.19 35.49 3.67
C GLU A 152 21.40 36.70 4.16
N GLY A 153 20.96 36.69 5.43
CA GLY A 153 20.28 37.84 6.05
C GLY A 153 21.22 38.94 6.56
N TRP A 154 22.53 38.81 6.34
CA TRP A 154 23.57 39.75 6.76
C TRP A 154 24.19 40.54 5.59
N ASP A 155 23.74 40.29 4.35
CA ASP A 155 23.98 41.13 3.16
C ASP A 155 22.83 42.14 2.96
#